data_AF-A0A8S3D001-F1
#
_entry.id   AF-A0A8S3D001-F1
#
_cell.length_a   1.000
_cell.length_b   1.000
_cell.length_c   1.000
_cell.angle_alpha   90.00
_cell.angle_beta   90.00
_cell.angle_gamma   90.00
#
_symmetry.space_group_name_H-M   'P 1'
#
loop_
_entity.id
_entity.type
_entity.pdbx_description
1 polymer ?
#
loop_
_entity_poly.entity_id
_entity_poly.type
_entity_poly.pdbx_seq_one_letter_code
_entity_poly.pdbx_strand_id
1 'polypeptide(L)'
;MNVSQYCFAICSYREKKSEPTEMMPLEGYTVDYAEPDNGLVMHDAKYFFKAVREGDIVTCATNEENERHSWVQALYRATGQSHKPTPPVTATTKTSQGTSGTGQKDQVDSDRSKKLGFDEYIQSDPCKFDHHDLFRALQTATLDYRLNDPYCSLGWLSPGQSYVLE
;
A
#
# COMPACT_ATOMS: atom_id res chain seq x y z
N MET A 1 -34.50 -5.55 22.57
CA MET A 1 -33.90 -4.91 21.38
C MET A 1 -32.79 -5.82 20.90
N ASN A 2 -32.89 -6.36 19.68
CA ASN A 2 -31.81 -7.15 19.10
C ASN A 2 -30.74 -6.15 18.62
N VAL A 3 -29.66 -5.98 19.39
CA VAL A 3 -28.51 -5.21 18.93
C VAL A 3 -27.77 -6.11 17.96
N SER A 4 -27.81 -5.77 16.67
CA SER A 4 -26.94 -6.42 15.69
C SER A 4 -25.50 -6.15 16.12
N GLN A 5 -24.82 -7.19 16.62
CA GLN A 5 -23.39 -7.12 16.87
C GLN A 5 -22.68 -7.20 15.51
N TYR A 6 -21.91 -6.16 15.18
CA TYR A 6 -21.06 -6.18 14.00
C TYR A 6 -19.87 -7.10 14.30
N CYS A 7 -19.76 -8.22 13.60
CA CYS A 7 -18.59 -9.09 13.63
C CYS A 7 -17.79 -8.88 12.34
N PHE A 8 -16.50 -8.58 12.48
CA PHE A 8 -15.57 -8.40 11.36
C PHE A 8 -14.65 -9.61 11.24
N ALA A 9 -14.20 -9.91 10.02
CA ALA A 9 -13.24 -10.96 9.75
C ALA A 9 -12.20 -10.51 8.72
N ILE A 10 -11.00 -11.06 8.81
CA ILE A 10 -9.99 -10.99 7.76
C ILE A 10 -10.19 -12.20 6.85
N CYS A 11 -10.27 -11.96 5.54
CA CYS A 11 -10.45 -13.02 4.56
C CYS A 11 -9.31 -12.98 3.54
N SER A 12 -8.67 -14.11 3.30
CA SER A 12 -7.73 -14.26 2.18
C SER A 12 -8.46 -14.92 1.01
N TYR A 13 -8.25 -14.40 -0.20
CA TYR A 13 -8.85 -14.94 -1.43
C TYR A 13 -7.73 -15.37 -2.37
N ARG A 14 -7.90 -16.52 -3.00
CA ARG A 14 -7.06 -16.91 -4.14
C ARG A 14 -7.60 -16.27 -5.41
N GLU A 15 -6.70 -15.99 -6.35
CA GLU A 15 -7.09 -15.49 -7.66
C GLU A 15 -8.15 -16.42 -8.30
N LYS A 16 -9.18 -15.79 -8.89
CA LYS A 16 -10.26 -16.47 -9.63
C LYS A 16 -11.18 -17.36 -8.78
N LYS A 17 -11.25 -17.17 -7.45
CA LYS A 17 -12.23 -17.83 -6.57
C LYS A 17 -13.05 -16.81 -5.78
N SER A 18 -14.36 -17.03 -5.67
CA SER A 18 -15.29 -16.18 -4.90
C SER A 18 -15.33 -16.51 -3.40
N GLU A 19 -14.93 -17.72 -3.03
CA GLU A 19 -14.91 -18.18 -1.63
C GLU A 19 -13.58 -17.83 -0.96
N PRO A 20 -13.60 -17.37 0.31
CA PRO A 20 -12.38 -17.12 1.06
C PRO A 20 -11.62 -18.43 1.30
N THR A 21 -10.31 -18.41 1.10
CA THR A 21 -9.42 -19.55 1.37
C THR A 21 -9.14 -19.66 2.86
N GLU A 22 -8.91 -18.53 3.52
CA GLU A 22 -8.82 -18.44 4.97
C GLU A 22 -9.73 -17.32 5.44
N MET A 23 -10.40 -17.55 6.58
CA MET A 23 -11.26 -16.58 7.22
C MET A 23 -10.92 -16.56 8.71
N MET A 24 -10.60 -15.38 9.22
CA MET A 24 -10.24 -15.16 10.61
C MET A 24 -11.17 -14.12 11.23
N PRO A 25 -12.14 -14.52 12.07
CA PRO A 25 -12.94 -13.58 12.84
C PRO A 25 -12.07 -12.74 13.77
N LEU A 26 -12.34 -11.44 13.84
CA LEU A 26 -11.62 -10.50 14.70
C LEU A 26 -12.17 -10.42 16.13
N GLU A 27 -13.18 -11.23 16.44
CA GLU A 27 -13.75 -11.29 17.79
C GLU A 27 -12.70 -11.77 18.80
N GLY A 28 -12.52 -10.98 19.87
CA GLY A 28 -11.54 -11.26 20.92
C GLY A 28 -10.09 -10.95 20.56
N TYR A 29 -9.82 -10.48 19.34
CA TYR A 29 -8.49 -10.04 18.93
C TYR A 29 -8.19 -8.62 19.38
N THR A 30 -6.92 -8.35 19.64
CA THR A 30 -6.35 -7.00 19.78
C THR A 30 -5.25 -6.84 18.74
N VAL A 31 -5.06 -5.64 18.21
CA VAL A 31 -3.99 -5.31 17.27
C VAL A 31 -2.99 -4.36 17.92
N ASP A 32 -1.70 -4.59 17.67
CA ASP A 32 -0.64 -3.64 18.00
C ASP A 32 0.50 -3.68 16.98
N TYR A 33 1.31 -2.63 16.98
CA TYR A 33 2.54 -2.57 16.20
C TYR A 33 3.55 -3.60 16.73
N ALA A 34 4.37 -4.13 15.83
CA ALA A 34 5.40 -5.08 16.18
C ALA A 34 6.73 -4.70 15.57
N GLU A 35 7.80 -5.04 16.28
CA GLU A 35 9.16 -4.97 15.77
C GLU A 35 9.40 -6.11 14.76
N PRO A 36 10.33 -5.94 13.82
CA PRO A 36 10.76 -7.00 12.92
C PRO A 36 11.24 -8.21 13.73
N ASP A 37 10.66 -9.37 13.46
CA ASP A 37 11.16 -10.63 14.02
C ASP A 37 12.28 -11.14 13.11
N ASN A 38 13.52 -11.11 13.59
CA ASN A 38 14.68 -11.59 12.84
C ASN A 38 14.58 -13.08 12.46
N GLY A 39 13.66 -13.85 13.06
CA GLY A 39 13.39 -15.25 12.73
C GLY A 39 12.35 -15.47 11.63
N LEU A 40 11.53 -14.46 11.30
CA LEU A 40 10.50 -14.56 10.26
C LEU A 40 11.03 -13.94 8.97
N VAL A 41 11.58 -14.79 8.09
CA VAL A 41 12.02 -14.40 6.75
C VAL A 41 10.77 -14.22 5.85
N MET A 42 9.92 -13.25 6.15
CA MET A 42 8.98 -12.72 5.17
C MET A 42 9.80 -11.85 4.22
N HIS A 43 10.20 -12.43 3.09
CA HIS A 43 11.02 -11.77 2.08
C HIS A 43 10.51 -10.35 1.80
N ASP A 44 11.39 -9.37 2.01
CA ASP A 44 11.19 -7.94 1.74
C ASP A 44 10.16 -7.16 2.58
N ALA A 45 9.54 -7.78 3.59
CA ALA A 45 8.60 -7.09 4.47
C ALA A 45 9.32 -6.21 5.50
N LYS A 46 8.89 -4.94 5.64
CA LYS A 46 9.63 -3.92 6.42
C LYS A 46 8.93 -3.51 7.70
N TYR A 47 7.61 -3.55 7.73
CA TYR A 47 6.81 -3.01 8.82
C TYR A 47 5.84 -4.08 9.33
N PHE A 48 5.90 -4.37 10.63
CA PHE A 48 5.15 -5.47 11.21
C PHE A 48 4.08 -4.97 12.19
N PHE A 49 3.02 -5.76 12.30
CA PHE A 49 1.97 -5.61 13.32
C PHE A 49 1.41 -7.00 13.66
N LYS A 50 0.84 -7.14 14.85
CA LYS A 50 0.31 -8.41 15.35
C LYS A 50 -1.13 -8.26 15.77
N ALA A 51 -1.94 -9.25 15.42
CA ALA A 51 -3.25 -9.48 16.00
C ALA A 51 -3.13 -10.61 17.03
N VAL A 52 -3.49 -10.35 18.28
CA VAL A 52 -3.35 -11.29 19.40
C VAL A 52 -4.71 -11.58 20.04
N ARG A 53 -4.98 -12.86 20.24
CA ARG A 53 -6.09 -13.40 21.03
C ARG A 53 -5.53 -14.50 21.94
N GLU A 54 -6.27 -14.88 22.98
CA GLU A 54 -5.87 -15.98 23.84
C GLU A 54 -5.53 -17.25 23.03
N GLY A 55 -4.27 -17.69 23.13
CA GLY A 55 -3.76 -18.87 22.42
C GLY A 55 -3.49 -18.68 20.92
N ASP A 56 -3.60 -17.46 20.39
CA ASP A 56 -3.53 -17.21 18.95
C ASP A 56 -2.83 -15.87 18.63
N ILE A 57 -1.83 -15.91 17.74
CA ILE A 57 -1.06 -14.74 17.32
C ILE A 57 -0.90 -14.78 15.81
N VAL A 58 -1.44 -13.77 15.15
CA VAL A 58 -1.26 -13.56 13.72
C VAL A 58 -0.31 -12.40 13.51
N THR A 59 0.83 -12.67 12.87
CA THR A 59 1.81 -11.65 12.50
C THR A 59 1.58 -11.25 11.05
N CYS A 60 1.35 -9.97 10.83
CA CYS A 60 1.17 -9.38 9.51
C CYS A 60 2.32 -8.43 9.22
N ALA A 61 2.61 -8.25 7.93
CA ALA A 61 3.67 -7.36 7.49
C ALA A 61 3.26 -6.58 6.25
N THR A 62 3.77 -5.36 6.13
CA THR A 62 3.60 -4.48 4.96
C THR A 62 4.95 -3.98 4.48
N ASN A 63 4.97 -3.53 3.23
CA ASN A 63 6.17 -2.92 2.63
C ASN A 63 6.26 -1.43 2.96
N GLU A 64 5.15 -0.81 3.31
CA GLU A 64 5.07 0.61 3.67
C GLU A 64 4.53 0.87 5.07
N GLU A 65 5.10 1.88 5.74
CA GLU A 65 4.66 2.29 7.07
C GLU A 65 3.24 2.85 7.11
N ASN A 66 2.86 3.64 6.11
CA ASN A 66 1.51 4.21 6.00
C ASN A 66 0.45 3.13 5.82
N GLU A 67 0.80 2.06 5.11
CA GLU A 67 -0.07 0.91 4.92
C GLU A 67 -0.26 0.17 6.24
N ARG A 68 0.84 -0.12 6.97
CA ARG A 68 0.78 -0.66 8.34
C ARG A 68 -0.12 0.20 9.23
N HIS A 69 0.09 1.52 9.23
CA HIS A 69 -0.69 2.44 10.05
C HIS A 69 -2.20 2.36 9.72
N SER A 70 -2.54 2.34 8.43
CA SER A 70 -3.92 2.22 7.97
C SER A 70 -4.57 0.90 8.39
N TRP A 71 -3.84 -0.21 8.25
CA TRP A 71 -4.30 -1.53 8.70
C TRP A 71 -4.50 -1.59 10.21
N VAL A 72 -3.55 -1.11 11.01
CA VAL A 72 -3.67 -1.08 12.47
C VAL A 72 -4.86 -0.23 12.90
N GLN A 73 -5.11 0.93 12.27
CA GLN A 73 -6.26 1.76 12.59
C GLN A 73 -7.61 1.10 12.20
N ALA A 74 -7.65 0.41 11.06
CA ALA A 74 -8.84 -0.32 10.64
C ALA A 74 -9.15 -1.47 11.60
N LEU A 75 -8.14 -2.26 11.96
CA LEU A 75 -8.28 -3.39 12.89
C LEU A 75 -8.59 -2.93 14.32
N TYR A 76 -8.01 -1.81 14.78
CA TYR A 76 -8.35 -1.21 16.08
C TYR A 76 -9.85 -0.89 16.19
N ARG A 77 -10.44 -0.32 15.12
CA ARG A 77 -11.87 -0.02 15.06
C ARG A 77 -12.72 -1.28 14.97
N ALA A 78 -12.28 -2.25 14.18
CA ALA A 78 -13.01 -3.49 13.95
C ALA A 78 -13.04 -4.40 15.19
N THR A 79 -11.94 -4.45 15.95
CA THR A 79 -11.83 -5.24 17.19
C THR A 79 -12.54 -4.58 18.37
N GLY A 80 -12.69 -3.24 18.36
CA GLY A 80 -13.27 -2.50 19.47
C GLY A 80 -12.42 -2.58 20.76
N GLN A 81 -11.14 -2.95 20.64
CA GLN A 81 -10.25 -3.07 21.79
C GLN A 81 -10.18 -1.73 22.56
N SER A 82 -10.12 -1.81 23.90
CA SER A 82 -10.10 -0.61 24.74
C SER A 82 -8.75 0.10 24.73
N HIS A 83 -7.65 -0.66 24.62
CA HIS A 83 -6.30 -0.11 24.61
C HIS A 83 -5.90 0.34 23.20
N LYS A 84 -5.31 1.54 23.07
CA LYS A 84 -4.87 2.05 21.78
C LYS A 84 -3.57 1.38 21.34
N PRO A 85 -3.42 0.99 20.07
CA PRO A 85 -2.15 0.53 19.52
C PRO A 85 -1.06 1.59 19.71
N THR A 86 0.13 1.18 20.11
CA THR A 86 1.25 2.08 20.40
C THR A 86 2.20 2.11 19.20
N PRO A 87 2.22 3.21 18.41
CA PRO A 87 3.16 3.31 17.29
C PRO A 87 4.60 3.28 17.81
N PRO A 88 5.54 2.71 17.04
CA PRO A 88 6.96 2.77 17.39
C PRO A 88 7.38 4.22 17.53
N VAL A 89 8.10 4.54 18.60
CA VAL A 89 8.69 5.87 18.77
C VAL A 89 9.83 5.97 17.77
N THR A 90 9.56 6.48 16.57
CA THR A 90 10.62 6.95 15.70
C THR A 90 11.37 8.03 16.47
N ALA A 91 12.67 7.81 16.72
CA ALA A 91 13.54 8.82 17.28
C ALA A 91 13.72 9.96 16.25
N THR A 92 12.68 10.78 16.10
CA THR A 92 12.71 11.99 15.30
C THR A 92 13.07 13.11 16.26
N THR A 93 14.28 13.62 16.09
CA THR A 93 14.85 14.76 16.79
C THR A 93 13.86 15.92 16.89
N LYS A 94 13.79 16.49 18.09
CA LYS A 94 12.94 17.60 18.53
C LYS A 94 13.06 18.86 17.65
N THR A 95 11.92 19.51 17.41
CA THR A 95 11.66 20.95 17.66
C THR A 95 10.13 21.19 17.56
N SER A 96 9.42 21.21 18.69
CA SER A 96 9.01 22.39 19.50
C SER A 96 7.76 23.14 18.99
N GLN A 97 6.68 22.99 19.76
CA GLN A 97 5.65 23.97 20.13
C GLN A 97 4.88 24.76 19.04
N GLY A 98 3.55 24.61 19.08
CA GLY A 98 2.65 25.78 19.13
C GLY A 98 1.68 25.99 17.96
N THR A 99 0.40 26.06 18.30
CA THR A 99 -0.68 26.85 17.69
C THR A 99 -1.23 26.51 16.28
N SER A 100 -2.48 26.02 16.30
CA SER A 100 -3.64 26.44 15.51
C SER A 100 -3.45 27.18 14.17
N GLY A 101 -4.06 26.65 13.09
CA GLY A 101 -4.44 27.47 11.93
C GLY A 101 -4.39 26.75 10.59
N THR A 102 -5.58 26.44 10.06
CA THR A 102 -5.96 26.39 8.62
C THR A 102 -4.86 26.41 7.56
N GLY A 103 -4.76 25.32 6.79
CA GLY A 103 -4.11 25.32 5.47
C GLY A 103 -3.30 24.05 5.16
N GLN A 104 -3.93 22.88 5.09
CA GLN A 104 -3.25 21.66 4.64
C GLN A 104 -4.18 20.87 3.72
N LYS A 105 -4.18 21.22 2.43
CA LYS A 105 -4.71 20.35 1.38
C LYS A 105 -3.75 20.21 0.20
N ASP A 106 -2.88 21.20 -0.03
CA ASP A 106 -1.92 21.16 -1.14
C ASP A 106 -0.58 20.49 -0.81
N GLN A 107 -0.27 20.27 0.47
CA GLN A 107 1.01 19.66 0.89
C GLN A 107 0.99 18.13 0.83
N VAL A 108 -0.20 17.51 0.82
CA VAL A 108 -0.36 16.05 0.88
C VAL A 108 -0.05 15.37 -0.47
N ASP A 109 -0.23 16.06 -1.60
CA ASP A 109 0.11 15.50 -2.92
C ASP A 109 1.60 15.62 -3.26
N SER A 110 2.26 16.70 -2.82
CA SER A 110 3.73 16.81 -2.94
C SER A 110 4.44 15.73 -2.14
N ASP A 111 3.88 15.29 -1.01
CA ASP A 111 4.47 14.25 -0.15
C ASP A 111 4.27 12.82 -0.69
N ARG A 112 3.24 12.60 -1.52
CA ARG A 112 3.03 11.31 -2.20
C ARG A 112 4.08 11.05 -3.28
N SER A 113 4.43 12.06 -4.07
CA SER A 113 5.47 11.93 -5.11
C SER A 113 6.87 11.73 -4.53
N LYS A 114 7.15 12.33 -3.36
CA LYS A 114 8.40 12.15 -2.61
C LYS A 114 8.68 10.70 -2.23
N LYS A 115 7.64 9.99 -1.80
CA LYS A 115 7.76 8.63 -1.25
C LYS A 115 8.04 7.57 -2.33
N LEU A 116 7.77 7.89 -3.59
CA LEU A 116 7.96 7.00 -4.75
C LEU A 116 9.21 7.36 -5.58
N GLY A 117 9.99 8.37 -5.17
CA GLY A 117 11.16 8.83 -5.91
C GLY A 117 10.83 9.64 -7.17
N PHE A 118 9.60 10.18 -7.27
CA PHE A 118 9.18 10.95 -8.45
C PHE A 118 9.61 12.42 -8.44
N ASP A 119 10.14 12.94 -7.33
CA ASP A 119 10.53 14.35 -7.23
C ASP A 119 11.56 14.76 -8.27
N GLU A 120 12.53 13.89 -8.55
CA GLU A 120 13.57 14.18 -9.52
C GLU A 120 12.96 14.41 -10.90
N TYR A 121 11.97 13.60 -11.28
CA TYR A 121 11.26 13.76 -12.56
C TYR A 121 10.34 14.99 -12.57
N ILE A 122 9.67 15.31 -11.46
CA ILE A 122 8.78 16.47 -11.34
C ILE A 122 9.57 17.79 -11.38
N GLN A 123 10.77 17.80 -10.80
CA GLN A 123 11.65 18.98 -10.75
C GLN A 123 12.57 19.11 -11.97
N SER A 124 12.65 18.07 -12.81
CA SER A 124 13.48 18.09 -14.00
C SER A 124 12.88 18.97 -15.09
N ASP A 125 13.75 19.69 -15.80
CA ASP A 125 13.38 20.51 -16.95
C ASP A 125 13.14 19.60 -18.17
N PRO A 126 11.91 19.52 -18.71
CA PRO A 126 11.59 18.65 -19.84
C PRO A 126 12.46 18.92 -21.07
N CYS A 127 12.89 20.16 -21.28
CA CYS A 127 13.67 20.58 -22.44
C CYS A 127 15.12 20.08 -22.42
N LYS A 128 15.58 19.51 -21.31
CA LYS A 128 16.96 19.00 -21.15
C LYS A 128 17.10 17.51 -21.45
N PHE A 129 16.00 16.83 -21.75
CA PHE A 129 16.02 15.41 -22.06
C PHE A 129 16.16 15.16 -23.56
N ASP A 130 16.82 14.06 -23.90
CA ASP A 130 16.74 13.53 -25.26
C ASP A 130 15.37 12.88 -25.47
N HIS A 131 14.47 13.66 -26.07
CA HIS A 131 13.12 13.20 -26.36
C HIS A 131 13.08 12.02 -27.34
N HIS A 132 14.09 11.86 -28.20
CA HIS A 132 14.15 10.75 -29.14
C HIS A 132 14.41 9.43 -28.41
N ASP A 133 15.39 9.43 -27.50
CA ASP A 133 15.71 8.25 -26.69
C ASP A 133 14.59 7.89 -25.72
N LEU A 134 13.98 8.89 -25.07
CA LEU A 134 12.82 8.67 -24.19
C LEU A 134 11.64 8.07 -24.95
N PHE A 135 11.36 8.57 -26.16
CA PHE A 135 10.29 8.04 -27.00
C PHE A 135 10.56 6.60 -27.42
N ARG A 136 11.79 6.29 -27.84
CA ARG A 136 12.21 4.93 -28.17
C ARG A 136 12.08 3.97 -26.97
N ALA A 137 12.50 4.40 -25.79
CA ALA A 137 12.39 3.62 -24.57
C ALA A 137 10.92 3.34 -24.21
N LEU A 138 10.07 4.37 -24.29
CA LEU A 138 8.64 4.23 -24.06
C LEU A 138 7.98 3.26 -25.05
N GLN A 139 8.30 3.37 -26.34
CA GLN A 139 7.79 2.47 -27.37
C GLN A 139 8.22 1.02 -27.13
N THR A 140 9.49 0.81 -26.79
CA THR A 140 10.04 -0.52 -26.53
C THR A 140 9.37 -1.16 -25.31
N ALA A 141 9.30 -0.44 -24.19
CA ALA A 141 8.65 -0.94 -22.98
C ALA A 141 7.15 -1.19 -23.19
N THR A 142 6.48 -0.34 -23.98
CA THR A 142 5.06 -0.53 -24.33
C THR A 142 4.87 -1.79 -25.17
N LEU A 143 5.73 -2.02 -26.18
CA LEU A 143 5.69 -3.22 -27.00
C LEU A 143 5.97 -4.47 -26.17
N ASP A 144 7.00 -4.45 -25.32
CA ASP A 144 7.33 -5.57 -24.44
C ASP A 144 6.18 -5.90 -23.50
N TYR A 145 5.56 -4.90 -22.87
CA TYR A 145 4.38 -5.11 -22.04
C TYR A 145 3.23 -5.72 -22.86
N ARG A 146 2.94 -5.19 -24.04
CA ARG A 146 1.84 -5.66 -24.90
C ARG A 146 2.05 -7.09 -25.41
N LEU A 147 3.28 -7.45 -25.79
CA LEU A 147 3.63 -8.79 -26.26
C LEU A 147 3.51 -9.83 -25.14
N ASN A 148 3.67 -9.41 -23.89
CA ASN A 148 3.59 -10.27 -22.72
C ASN A 148 2.24 -10.20 -21.99
N ASP A 149 1.32 -9.32 -22.41
CA ASP A 149 -0.01 -9.17 -21.81
C ASP A 149 -0.97 -10.27 -22.33
N PRO A 150 -1.48 -11.18 -21.47
CA PRO A 150 -2.36 -12.27 -21.89
C PRO A 150 -3.73 -11.83 -22.42
N TYR A 151 -4.12 -10.57 -22.20
CA TYR A 151 -5.47 -10.07 -22.47
C TYR A 151 -5.51 -8.93 -23.50
N CYS A 152 -4.37 -8.37 -23.91
CA CYS A 152 -4.32 -7.37 -24.98
C CYS A 152 -4.36 -8.02 -26.37
N SER A 153 -5.59 -8.25 -26.83
CA SER A 153 -6.00 -8.37 -28.25
C SER A 153 -5.18 -9.31 -29.14
N LEU A 154 -5.18 -10.63 -28.85
CA LEU A 154 -4.88 -11.70 -29.82
C LEU A 154 -3.86 -11.34 -30.94
N GLY A 155 -2.75 -10.68 -30.58
CA GLY A 155 -1.65 -10.31 -31.48
C GLY A 155 -1.88 -9.22 -32.54
N TRP A 156 -2.95 -8.41 -32.54
CA TRP A 156 -3.09 -7.33 -33.53
C TRP A 156 -3.18 -5.94 -32.89
N LEU A 157 -2.48 -4.97 -33.49
CA LEU A 157 -2.54 -3.55 -33.13
C LEU A 157 -3.99 -3.05 -33.29
N SER A 158 -4.46 -2.19 -32.38
CA SER A 158 -5.75 -1.54 -32.60
C SER A 158 -5.68 -0.65 -33.85
N PRO A 159 -6.80 -0.43 -34.58
CA PRO A 159 -6.81 0.40 -35.79
C PRO A 159 -6.21 1.80 -35.60
N GLY A 160 -6.36 2.38 -34.40
CA GLY A 160 -5.74 3.67 -34.06
C GLY A 160 -4.23 3.61 -33.83
N GLN A 161 -3.68 2.47 -33.42
CA GLN A 161 -2.25 2.27 -33.24
C GLN A 161 -1.53 1.98 -34.56
N SER A 162 -2.18 1.29 -35.50
CA SER A 162 -1.63 1.09 -36.85
C SER A 162 -1.48 2.42 -37.60
N TYR A 163 -2.43 3.36 -37.44
CA TYR A 163 -2.38 4.68 -38.07
C TYR A 163 -1.23 5.57 -37.56
N VAL A 164 -0.71 5.31 -36.36
CA VAL A 164 0.40 6.08 -35.76
C VAL A 164 1.77 5.53 -36.19
N LEU A 165 1.81 4.31 -36.74
CA LEU A 165 3.03 3.62 -37.19
C LEU A 165 3.23 3.67 -38.72
N GLU A 166 2.26 4.22 -39.46
CA GLU A 166 2.38 4.58 -40.88
C GLU A 166 2.73 6.07 -41.02
#